data_AF-A0A952DW27-F1
#
_entry.id   AF-A0A952DW27-F1
#
_cell.length_a   1.000
_cell.length_b   1.000
_cell.length_c   1.000
_cell.angle_alpha   90.00
_cell.angle_beta   90.00
_cell.angle_gamma   90.00
#
_symmetry.space_group_name_H-M   'P 1'
#
loop_
_entity.id
_entity.type
_entity.pdbx_description
1 polymer ?
#
loop_
_entity_poly.entity_id
_entity_poly.type
_entity_poly.pdbx_seq_one_letter_code
_entity_poly.pdbx_strand_id
1 'polypeptide(L)'
;MNKLKYIFFGILLSNHAKIFAGDAGILGGVDQEKIRKGNIHTDDIPKIISYAIDYLLGFAATISIVFIIIGAYKIAIGSIDGDKSEGKKTIMLAIGGFVLASLSWLILKLVIDNFS
;
A
#
# COMPACT_ATOMS: atom_id res chain seq x y z
N MET A 1 8.67 20.65 11.70
CA MET A 1 7.80 19.46 11.64
C MET A 1 7.06 19.29 10.30
N ASN A 2 6.53 20.34 9.68
CA ASN A 2 5.74 20.22 8.44
C ASN A 2 6.57 19.80 7.20
N LYS A 3 7.79 20.33 7.04
CA LYS A 3 8.66 19.99 5.91
C LYS A 3 9.02 18.51 5.82
N LEU A 4 9.24 17.84 6.96
CA LEU A 4 9.54 16.41 7.00
C LEU A 4 8.33 15.56 6.55
N LYS A 5 7.12 15.94 6.96
CA LYS A 5 5.88 15.28 6.53
C LYS A 5 5.68 15.38 5.01
N TYR A 6 5.96 16.54 4.41
CA TYR A 6 5.85 16.72 2.95
C TYR A 6 6.90 15.91 2.17
N ILE A 7 8.10 15.74 2.70
CA ILE A 7 9.13 14.89 2.07
C ILE A 7 8.67 13.43 2.05
N PHE A 8 8.21 12.89 3.18
CA PHE A 8 7.67 11.53 3.23
C PHE A 8 6.44 11.34 2.34
N PHE A 9 5.54 12.33 2.31
CA PHE A 9 4.36 12.29 1.44
C PHE A 9 4.73 12.38 -0.05
N GLY A 10 5.77 13.14 -0.39
CA GLY A 10 6.31 13.21 -1.75
C GLY A 10 6.97 11.89 -2.20
N ILE A 11 7.71 11.22 -1.31
CA ILE A 11 8.28 9.89 -1.57
C ILE A 11 7.17 8.85 -1.76
N LEU A 12 6.13 8.89 -0.92
CA LEU A 12 4.95 8.03 -1.06
C LEU A 12 4.30 8.22 -2.44
N LEU A 13 3.92 9.45 -2.78
CA LEU A 13 3.25 9.76 -4.05
C LEU A 13 4.10 9.42 -5.28
N SER A 14 5.41 9.69 -5.23
CA SER A 14 6.30 9.43 -6.38
C SER A 14 6.50 7.94 -6.66
N ASN A 15 6.57 7.09 -5.63
CA ASN A 15 6.65 5.64 -5.81
C ASN A 15 5.35 5.08 -6.39
N HIS A 16 4.19 5.60 -5.97
CA HIS A 16 2.90 5.13 -6.44
C HIS A 16 2.52 5.66 -7.84
N ALA A 17 2.87 6.90 -8.17
CA ALA A 17 2.63 7.49 -9.49
C ALA A 17 3.30 6.68 -10.63
N LYS A 18 4.50 6.13 -10.37
CA LYS A 18 5.20 5.25 -11.35
C LYS A 18 4.45 3.95 -11.60
N ILE A 19 3.77 3.41 -10.59
CA ILE A 19 3.02 2.17 -10.71
C ILE A 19 1.75 2.40 -11.54
N PHE A 20 1.05 3.52 -11.33
CA PHE A 20 -0.09 3.90 -12.18
C PHE A 20 0.29 4.22 -13.62
N ALA A 21 1.49 4.77 -13.85
CA ALA A 21 1.99 5.09 -15.17
C ALA A 21 2.68 3.91 -15.89
N GLY A 22 2.85 2.76 -15.21
CA GLY A 22 3.44 1.56 -15.80
C GLY A 22 2.49 0.88 -16.80
N ASP A 23 3.06 0.23 -17.81
CA ASP A 23 2.34 -0.36 -18.96
C ASP A 23 1.21 -1.33 -18.55
N ALA A 24 1.40 -2.06 -17.44
CA ALA A 24 0.40 -2.95 -16.85
C ALA A 24 -0.47 -2.31 -15.75
N GLY A 25 0.02 -1.27 -15.08
CA GLY A 25 -0.66 -0.52 -14.01
C GLY A 25 -1.42 -1.37 -12.98
N ILE A 26 -2.53 -0.81 -12.49
CA ILE A 26 -3.53 -1.53 -11.67
C ILE A 26 -4.41 -2.46 -12.50
N LEU A 27 -4.21 -2.50 -13.82
CA LEU A 27 -5.07 -3.20 -14.77
C LEU A 27 -4.52 -4.59 -15.13
N GLY A 28 -3.45 -5.03 -14.45
CA GLY A 28 -2.94 -6.39 -14.54
C GLY A 28 -2.43 -6.82 -15.91
N GLY A 29 -1.93 -5.87 -16.69
CA GLY A 29 -1.43 -6.14 -18.04
C GLY A 29 -2.53 -6.58 -18.99
N VAL A 30 -3.78 -6.16 -18.76
CA VAL A 30 -4.80 -6.15 -19.81
C VAL A 30 -4.33 -5.18 -20.89
N ASP A 31 -4.26 -5.70 -22.12
CA ASP A 31 -3.80 -4.95 -23.28
C ASP A 31 -4.57 -3.62 -23.42
N GLN A 32 -3.83 -2.50 -23.39
CA GLN A 32 -4.42 -1.17 -23.49
C GLN A 32 -5.21 -0.99 -24.79
N GLU A 33 -4.85 -1.72 -25.85
CA GLU A 33 -5.62 -1.71 -27.09
C GLU A 33 -6.98 -2.40 -26.94
N LYS A 34 -7.07 -3.48 -26.14
CA LYS A 34 -8.36 -4.11 -25.78
C LYS A 34 -9.23 -3.17 -24.97
N ILE A 35 -8.65 -2.46 -23.99
CA ILE A 35 -9.38 -1.46 -23.18
C ILE A 35 -9.91 -0.35 -24.08
N ARG A 36 -9.07 0.19 -24.97
CA ARG A 36 -9.44 1.27 -25.89
C ARG A 36 -10.54 0.86 -26.87
N LYS A 37 -10.56 -0.41 -27.28
CA LYS A 37 -11.60 -0.99 -28.16
C LYS A 37 -12.84 -1.49 -27.39
N GLY A 38 -12.86 -1.38 -26.06
CA GLY A 38 -13.96 -1.88 -25.22
C GLY A 38 -14.07 -3.41 -25.19
N ASN A 39 -13.01 -4.13 -25.56
CA ASN A 39 -13.00 -5.59 -25.70
C ASN A 39 -12.57 -6.29 -24.39
N ILE A 40 -13.31 -6.04 -23.31
CA ILE A 40 -13.06 -6.63 -21.98
C ILE A 40 -13.96 -7.84 -21.79
N HIS A 41 -13.35 -8.98 -21.49
CA HIS A 41 -14.10 -10.21 -21.20
C HIS A 41 -14.20 -10.43 -19.69
N THR A 42 -15.16 -11.26 -19.28
CA THR A 42 -15.35 -11.64 -17.87
C THR A 42 -14.11 -12.26 -17.24
N ASP A 43 -13.26 -12.88 -18.05
CA ASP A 43 -12.02 -13.55 -17.62
C ASP A 43 -10.91 -12.55 -17.26
N ASP A 44 -11.01 -11.30 -17.74
CA ASP A 44 -10.06 -10.22 -17.38
C ASP A 44 -10.37 -9.64 -15.99
N ILE A 45 -11.61 -9.82 -15.48
CA ILE A 45 -12.07 -9.22 -14.22
C ILE A 45 -11.30 -9.75 -13.01
N PRO A 46 -11.15 -11.08 -12.79
CA PRO A 46 -10.37 -11.59 -11.66
C PRO A 46 -8.92 -11.10 -11.69
N LYS A 47 -8.34 -10.99 -12.89
CA LYS A 47 -6.96 -10.51 -13.08
C LYS A 47 -6.80 -9.05 -12.66
N ILE A 48 -7.71 -8.16 -13.11
CA ILE A 48 -7.70 -6.75 -12.71
C ILE A 48 -7.85 -6.63 -11.18
N ILE A 49 -8.76 -7.41 -10.59
CA ILE A 49 -8.98 -7.40 -9.14
C ILE A 49 -7.72 -7.82 -8.39
N SER A 50 -7.08 -8.94 -8.77
CA SER A 50 -5.84 -9.40 -8.13
C SER A 50 -4.74 -8.33 -8.16
N TYR A 51 -4.50 -7.72 -9.31
CA TYR A 51 -3.49 -6.68 -9.45
C TYR A 51 -3.83 -5.40 -8.66
N ALA A 52 -5.10 -5.02 -8.63
CA ALA A 52 -5.55 -3.88 -7.83
C ALA A 52 -5.33 -4.12 -6.33
N ILE A 53 -5.63 -5.31 -5.82
CA ILE A 53 -5.42 -5.65 -4.41
C ILE A 53 -3.93 -5.78 -4.08
N ASP A 54 -3.11 -6.40 -4.95
CA ASP A 54 -1.65 -6.44 -4.81
C ASP A 54 -1.07 -5.02 -4.71
N TYR A 55 -1.56 -4.11 -5.56
CA TYR A 55 -1.19 -2.71 -5.52
C TYR A 55 -1.58 -2.04 -4.18
N LEU A 56 -2.82 -2.24 -3.72
CA LEU A 56 -3.29 -1.69 -2.45
C LEU A 56 -2.51 -2.22 -1.25
N LEU A 57 -2.08 -3.49 -1.30
CA LEU A 57 -1.22 -4.06 -0.27
C LEU A 57 0.16 -3.38 -0.26
N GLY A 58 0.77 -3.17 -1.43
CA GLY A 58 2.03 -2.42 -1.56
C GLY A 58 1.91 -0.96 -1.08
N PHE A 59 0.77 -0.32 -1.33
CA PHE A 59 0.43 1.00 -0.80
C PHE A 59 0.32 1.01 0.72
N ALA A 60 -0.40 0.05 1.30
CA ALA A 60 -0.51 -0.11 2.75
C ALA A 60 0.85 -0.36 3.40
N ALA A 61 1.70 -1.20 2.80
CA ALA A 61 3.06 -1.47 3.27
C ALA A 61 3.89 -0.18 3.35
N THR A 62 3.84 0.63 2.29
CA THR A 62 4.61 1.88 2.22
C THR A 62 4.14 2.88 3.29
N ILE A 63 2.83 3.04 3.48
CA ILE A 63 2.28 3.87 4.54
C ILE A 63 2.76 3.37 5.91
N SER A 64 2.68 2.07 6.17
CA SER A 64 3.09 1.51 7.45
C SER A 64 4.57 1.76 7.75
N ILE A 65 5.46 1.64 6.76
CA ILE A 65 6.88 1.98 6.92
C ILE A 65 7.06 3.46 7.29
N VAL A 66 6.36 4.37 6.62
CA VAL A 66 6.43 5.81 6.95
C VAL A 66 6.00 6.07 8.40
N PHE A 67 4.91 5.46 8.85
CA PHE A 67 4.45 5.60 10.23
C PHE A 67 5.38 4.93 11.25
N ILE A 68 6.03 3.81 10.90
CA ILE A 68 7.06 3.20 11.73
C ILE A 68 8.24 4.16 11.90
N ILE A 69 8.72 4.80 10.83
CA ILE A 69 9.82 5.79 10.90
C ILE A 69 9.42 6.99 11.76
N ILE A 70 8.21 7.53 11.56
CA ILE A 70 7.69 8.64 12.38
C ILE A 70 7.59 8.23 13.86
N GLY A 71 7.09 7.02 14.14
CA GLY A 71 7.01 6.48 15.49
C GLY A 71 8.38 6.29 16.14
N ALA A 72 9.36 5.77 15.39
CA ALA A 72 10.74 5.61 15.85
C ALA A 72 11.38 6.97 16.18
N TYR A 73 11.16 7.98 15.34
CA TYR A 73 11.60 9.35 15.63
C TYR A 73 10.98 9.89 16.92
N LYS A 74 9.66 9.69 17.13
CA LYS A 74 8.98 10.06 18.39
C LYS A 74 9.58 9.38 19.61
N ILE A 75 9.95 8.10 19.51
CA ILE A 75 10.63 7.38 20.60
C ILE A 75 12.02 7.98 20.88
N ALA A 76 12.78 8.31 19.83
CA ALA A 76 14.11 8.86 19.97
C ALA A 76 14.10 10.22 20.70
N ILE A 77 13.19 11.13 20.34
CA ILE A 77 13.05 12.43 21.00
C ILE A 77 12.38 12.31 22.38
N GLY A 78 11.35 11.47 22.52
CA GLY A 78 10.67 11.22 23.80
C GLY A 78 11.54 10.51 24.82
N SER A 79 12.72 10.01 24.41
CA SER A 79 13.75 9.56 25.35
C SER A 79 14.41 10.68 26.14
N ILE A 80 14.33 11.92 25.65
CA ILE A 80 14.84 13.11 26.32
C ILE A 80 13.80 13.63 27.32
N ASP A 81 12.52 13.64 26.93
CA ASP A 81 11.40 14.14 27.74
C ASP A 81 10.77 13.08 28.67
N GLY A 82 11.25 11.83 28.62
CA GLY A 82 10.80 10.72 29.47
C GLY A 82 9.53 9.98 28.98
N ASP A 83 8.80 10.52 28.01
CA ASP A 83 7.59 9.89 27.45
C ASP A 83 7.83 9.31 26.05
N LYS A 84 7.85 7.97 25.96
CA LYS A 84 7.97 7.21 24.70
C LYS A 84 6.65 6.57 24.26
N SER A 85 5.56 6.78 25.00
CA SER A 85 4.30 6.05 24.83
C SER A 85 3.66 6.31 23.46
N GLU A 86 3.69 7.56 23.01
CA GLU A 86 3.07 7.99 21.76
C GLU A 86 3.77 7.37 20.54
N GLY A 87 5.10 7.29 20.57
CA GLY A 87 5.90 6.67 19.52
C GLY A 87 5.65 5.17 19.43
N LYS A 88 5.60 4.47 20.58
CA LYS A 88 5.25 3.03 20.64
C LYS A 88 3.85 2.76 20.11
N LYS A 89 2.86 3.57 20.49
CA LYS A 89 1.48 3.47 19.99
C LYS A 89 1.42 3.67 18.48
N THR A 90 2.16 4.64 17.95
CA THR A 90 2.23 4.90 16.51
C THR A 90 2.76 3.69 15.74
N ILE A 91 3.85 3.08 16.21
CA ILE A 91 4.42 1.86 15.60
C ILE A 91 3.42 0.70 15.69
N MET A 92 2.79 0.50 16.86
CA MET A 92 1.84 -0.59 17.07
C MET A 92 0.64 -0.50 16.12
N LEU A 93 0.10 0.71 15.93
CA LEU A 93 -0.98 0.95 14.97
C LEU A 93 -0.54 0.76 13.52
N ALA A 94 0.68 1.18 13.17
CA ALA A 94 1.22 1.00 11.82
C ALA A 94 1.40 -0.49 11.45
N ILE A 95 1.93 -1.27 12.39
CA ILE A 95 2.07 -2.72 12.23
C ILE A 95 0.69 -3.39 12.20
N GLY A 96 -0.19 -3.05 13.15
CA GLY A 96 -1.54 -3.62 13.21
C GLY A 96 -2.35 -3.39 11.93
N GLY A 97 -2.31 -2.17 11.38
CA GLY A 97 -2.94 -1.85 10.10
C GLY A 97 -2.38 -2.66 8.94
N PHE A 98 -1.06 -2.84 8.88
CA PHE A 98 -0.42 -3.65 7.83
C PHE A 98 -0.77 -5.13 7.94
N VAL A 99 -0.78 -5.68 9.14
CA VAL A 99 -1.16 -7.07 9.38
C VAL A 99 -2.60 -7.33 8.94
N LEU A 100 -3.53 -6.43 9.30
CA LEU A 100 -4.93 -6.54 8.86
C LEU A 100 -5.08 -6.47 7.33
N ALA A 101 -4.34 -5.56 6.68
CA ALA A 101 -4.32 -5.46 5.23
C ALA A 101 -3.75 -6.74 4.57
N SER A 102 -2.68 -7.30 5.13
CA SER A 102 -2.03 -8.53 4.65
C SER A 102 -2.94 -9.74 4.79
N LEU A 103 -3.68 -9.85 5.90
CA LEU A 103 -4.66 -10.93 6.11
C LEU A 103 -5.83 -10.81 5.13
N SER A 104 -6.32 -9.59 4.91
CA SER A 104 -7.40 -9.34 3.93
C SER A 104 -6.96 -9.73 2.52
N TRP A 105 -5.74 -9.35 2.13
CA TRP A 105 -5.15 -9.76 0.86
C TRP A 105 -5.02 -11.28 0.73
N LEU A 106 -4.54 -11.95 1.78
CA LEU A 106 -4.37 -13.40 1.77
C LEU A 106 -5.70 -14.14 1.57
N ILE A 107 -6.76 -13.69 2.22
CA ILE A 107 -8.12 -14.25 2.02
C ILE A 107 -8.57 -14.06 0.57
N LEU A 108 -8.42 -12.85 0.02
CA LEU A 108 -8.83 -12.56 -1.36
C LEU A 108 -8.04 -13.39 -2.38
N LYS A 109 -6.74 -13.55 -2.15
CA LYS A 109 -5.89 -14.38 -3.02
C LYS A 109 -6.31 -15.84 -3.00
N LEU A 110 -6.56 -16.39 -1.81
CA LEU A 110 -7.09 -17.76 -1.68
C LEU A 110 -8.43 -17.92 -2.40
N VAL A 111 -9.33 -16.95 -2.27
CA VAL A 111 -10.62 -16.98 -2.99
C VAL A 111 -10.36 -17.01 -4.50
N ILE A 112 -9.63 -16.04 -5.04
CA ILE A 112 -9.41 -15.91 -6.49
C ILE A 112 -8.70 -17.14 -7.06
N ASP A 113 -7.69 -17.69 -6.37
CA ASP A 113 -6.95 -18.87 -6.81
C ASP A 113 -7.82 -20.14 -6.86
N ASN A 114 -8.94 -20.21 -6.12
CA ASN A 114 -9.88 -21.33 -6.18
C ASN A 114 -10.97 -21.16 -7.26
N PHE A 115 -11.14 -19.96 -7.81
CA PHE A 115 -12.11 -19.65 -8.88
C PHE A 115 -11.46 -19.41 -10.26
N SER A 116 -10.12 -19.37 -10.30
CA SER A 116 -9.28 -19.34 -11.50
C SER A 116 -8.98 -20.74 -12.03
#